data_AF-A0A8S1TMD0-F1
#
_entry.id   AF-A0A8S1TMD0-F1
#
_cell.length_a   1.000
_cell.length_b   1.000
_cell.length_c   1.000
_cell.angle_alpha   90.00
_cell.angle_beta   90.00
_cell.angle_gamma   90.00
#
_symmetry.space_group_name_H-M   'P 1'
#
loop_
_entity.id
_entity.type
_entity.pdbx_description
1 polymer ?
#
loop_
_entity_poly.entity_id
_entity_poly.type
_entity_poly.pdbx_seq_one_letter_code
_entity_poly.pdbx_strand_id
1 'polypeptide(L)'
;MIFLLLTLSAALKLDCKDQCDGDHYCYLGQCYSCTYYRKQWEAKIPDFGVLIGKGNGVPAYSCQNDTQHLDELEHFLQPNETGFNQTVFVGMKYQCVHFARYYWIQKFGSTFPGIDTADEIFDLTYGIDYKNGKYRNLTKFYNGMTTSIRAGDLLIWNKSYPYFPYGHVAVVLDVQLGAEEPYITIGEENYDDIWDSNQYARKLKVSTSNFGLVYVINEREITGLPPQEKCKDYNGSANDVIVGWVRLND
;
A
#
# COMPACT_ATOMS: atom_id res chain seq x y z
N MET A 1 -8.27 58.37 14.11
CA MET A 1 -7.71 57.43 15.10
C MET A 1 -8.86 56.60 15.66
N ILE A 2 -9.21 55.50 14.98
CA ILE A 2 -10.10 54.46 15.52
C ILE A 2 -9.44 53.13 15.16
N PHE A 3 -9.19 52.35 16.19
CA PHE A 3 -8.36 51.16 16.21
C PHE A 3 -9.00 49.98 15.48
N LEU A 4 -8.10 49.23 14.84
CA LEU A 4 -8.19 47.86 14.39
C LEU A 4 -8.87 46.94 15.42
N LEU A 5 -9.74 46.03 14.97
CA LEU A 5 -9.97 44.71 15.57
C LEU A 5 -10.57 43.78 14.50
N LEU A 6 -9.71 43.38 13.56
CA LEU A 6 -9.88 42.11 12.84
C LEU A 6 -9.58 41.01 13.85
N THR A 7 -10.60 40.39 14.41
CA THR A 7 -10.43 39.15 15.18
C THR A 7 -10.05 38.05 14.21
N LEU A 8 -8.74 37.77 14.12
CA LEU A 8 -8.26 36.49 13.64
C LEU A 8 -8.95 35.41 14.48
N SER A 9 -9.81 34.62 13.84
CA SER A 9 -10.21 33.31 14.34
C SER A 9 -8.96 32.42 14.32
N ALA A 10 -8.09 32.58 15.31
CA ALA A 10 -7.21 31.50 15.72
C ALA A 10 -8.13 30.42 16.28
N ALA A 11 -8.53 29.48 15.41
CA ALA A 11 -9.11 28.24 15.88
C ALA A 11 -8.11 27.66 16.87
N LEU A 12 -8.48 27.65 18.15
CA LEU A 12 -7.74 26.88 19.15
C LEU A 12 -7.60 25.48 18.55
N LYS A 13 -6.37 25.09 18.20
CA LYS A 13 -6.04 23.68 18.07
C LYS A 13 -6.29 23.11 19.47
N LEU A 14 -7.47 22.54 19.69
CA LEU A 14 -7.74 21.67 20.83
C LEU A 14 -6.83 20.45 20.62
N ASP A 15 -5.59 20.59 21.04
CA ASP A 15 -4.56 19.58 20.95
C ASP A 15 -4.68 18.70 22.21
N CYS A 16 -5.07 17.44 22.05
CA CYS A 16 -5.18 16.48 23.16
C CYS A 16 -3.81 15.90 23.56
N LYS A 17 -2.71 16.59 23.22
CA LYS A 17 -1.34 16.07 23.18
C LYS A 17 -0.89 15.35 24.45
N ASP A 18 -1.53 15.66 25.58
CA ASP A 18 -1.23 15.10 26.90
C ASP A 18 -2.43 14.39 27.59
N GLN A 19 -3.53 14.10 26.87
CA GLN A 19 -4.78 13.58 27.48
C GLN A 19 -5.25 12.21 26.97
N CYS A 20 -4.81 11.77 25.79
CA CYS A 20 -5.23 10.48 25.25
C CYS A 20 -4.18 9.41 25.57
N ASP A 21 -4.39 8.63 26.64
CA ASP A 21 -3.53 7.50 26.98
C ASP A 21 -3.80 6.29 26.08
N GLY A 22 -2.76 5.59 25.64
CA GLY A 22 -2.88 4.33 24.89
C GLY A 22 -3.21 4.50 23.41
N ASP A 23 -3.94 3.53 22.84
CA ASP A 23 -4.24 3.45 21.40
C ASP A 23 -5.46 4.31 21.02
N HIS A 24 -5.24 5.62 20.92
CA HIS A 24 -6.27 6.61 20.63
C HIS A 24 -5.85 7.61 19.55
N TYR A 25 -6.84 8.11 18.82
CA TYR A 25 -6.69 9.25 17.92
C TYR A 25 -7.34 10.51 18.52
N CYS A 26 -6.64 11.65 18.51
CA CYS A 26 -7.20 12.93 18.93
C CYS A 26 -7.82 13.67 17.74
N TYR A 27 -9.11 14.01 17.83
CA TYR A 27 -9.78 14.84 16.84
C TYR A 27 -10.68 15.88 17.52
N LEU A 28 -10.46 17.16 17.21
CA LEU A 28 -11.22 18.29 17.76
C LEU A 28 -11.32 18.28 19.30
N GLY A 29 -10.23 17.90 19.99
CA GLY A 29 -10.19 17.83 21.45
C GLY A 29 -10.84 16.60 22.08
N GLN A 30 -11.21 15.60 21.28
CA GLN A 30 -11.79 14.34 21.76
C GLN A 30 -10.87 13.16 21.45
N CYS A 31 -10.76 12.22 22.39
CA CYS A 31 -10.02 10.97 22.21
C CYS A 31 -10.94 9.88 21.64
N TYR A 32 -10.51 9.26 20.55
CA TYR A 32 -11.21 8.18 19.86
C TYR A 32 -10.41 6.88 20.01
N SER A 33 -10.98 5.84 20.63
CA SER A 33 -10.27 4.57 20.83
C SER A 33 -10.08 3.83 19.51
N CYS A 34 -8.83 3.70 19.07
CA CYS A 34 -8.53 2.99 17.83
C CYS A 34 -8.76 1.49 17.95
N THR A 35 -8.53 0.90 19.13
CA THR A 35 -8.86 -0.51 19.38
C THR A 35 -10.37 -0.77 19.24
N TYR A 36 -11.24 0.16 19.64
CA TYR A 36 -12.69 0.02 19.44
C TYR A 36 -13.06 0.00 17.95
N TYR A 37 -12.54 0.94 17.15
CA TYR A 37 -12.85 1.00 15.72
C TYR A 37 -12.25 -0.16 14.93
N ARG A 38 -11.02 -0.59 15.26
CA ARG A 38 -10.38 -1.75 14.63
C ARG A 38 -11.19 -3.02 14.81
N LYS A 39 -11.70 -3.30 16.02
CA LYS A 39 -12.62 -4.43 16.25
C LYS A 39 -13.88 -4.41 15.38
N GLN A 40 -14.42 -3.22 15.11
CA GLN A 40 -15.60 -3.07 14.24
C GLN A 40 -15.28 -3.32 12.77
N TRP A 41 -14.05 -3.06 12.32
CA TRP A 41 -13.60 -3.41 10.97
C TRP A 41 -13.25 -4.89 10.85
N GLU A 42 -12.56 -5.46 11.85
CA GLU A 42 -12.25 -6.89 11.90
C GLU A 42 -13.52 -7.74 11.79
N ALA A 43 -14.61 -7.31 12.43
CA ALA A 43 -15.92 -7.96 12.33
C ALA A 43 -16.57 -7.88 10.93
N LYS A 44 -16.02 -7.09 10.01
CA LYS A 44 -16.48 -6.90 8.63
C LYS A 44 -15.52 -7.44 7.59
N ILE A 45 -14.43 -8.09 8.02
CA ILE A 45 -13.52 -8.76 7.10
C ILE A 45 -14.34 -9.74 6.26
N PRO A 46 -14.36 -9.59 4.93
CA PRO A 46 -15.13 -10.47 4.08
C PRO A 46 -14.49 -11.86 4.02
N ASP A 47 -15.25 -12.83 3.49
CA ASP A 47 -14.74 -14.17 3.29
C ASP A 47 -13.60 -14.21 2.26
N PHE A 48 -12.76 -15.22 2.36
CA PHE A 48 -11.69 -15.48 1.39
C PHE A 48 -12.19 -15.41 -0.06
N GLY A 49 -11.46 -14.68 -0.91
CA GLY A 49 -11.76 -14.54 -2.34
C GLY A 49 -12.87 -13.55 -2.69
N VAL A 50 -13.46 -12.87 -1.72
CA VAL A 50 -14.34 -11.73 -2.00
C VAL A 50 -13.52 -10.59 -2.60
N LEU A 51 -14.06 -9.94 -3.64
CA LEU A 51 -13.48 -8.75 -4.25
C LEU A 51 -13.48 -7.58 -3.24
N ILE A 52 -12.31 -7.05 -2.90
CA ILE A 52 -12.15 -5.95 -1.93
C ILE A 52 -11.80 -4.61 -2.59
N GLY A 53 -11.33 -4.62 -3.84
CA GLY A 53 -11.05 -3.40 -4.58
C GLY A 53 -10.54 -3.65 -6.00
N LYS A 54 -10.33 -2.56 -6.76
CA LYS A 54 -9.82 -2.60 -8.14
C LYS A 54 -8.78 -1.51 -8.37
N GLY A 55 -7.50 -1.86 -8.25
CA GLY A 55 -6.39 -0.95 -8.52
C GLY A 55 -6.19 -0.73 -10.02
N ASN A 56 -6.54 0.45 -10.53
CA ASN A 56 -6.54 0.75 -11.97
C ASN A 56 -7.30 -0.31 -12.79
N GLY A 57 -8.36 -0.90 -12.24
CA GLY A 57 -9.15 -1.97 -12.88
C GLY A 57 -8.65 -3.40 -12.67
N VAL A 58 -7.50 -3.60 -12.01
CA VAL A 58 -7.02 -4.94 -11.60
C VAL A 58 -7.67 -5.31 -10.27
N PRO A 59 -8.41 -6.43 -10.17
CA PRO A 59 -9.11 -6.78 -8.94
C PRO A 59 -8.17 -7.31 -7.87
N ALA A 60 -8.46 -6.93 -6.63
CA ALA A 60 -7.85 -7.45 -5.41
C ALA A 60 -8.90 -8.19 -4.59
N TYR A 61 -8.48 -9.23 -3.88
CA TYR A 61 -9.37 -10.10 -3.13
C TYR A 61 -8.92 -10.27 -1.69
N SER A 62 -9.89 -10.57 -0.83
CA SER A 62 -9.62 -10.89 0.56
C SER A 62 -8.85 -12.19 0.69
N CYS A 63 -7.81 -12.19 1.50
CA CYS A 63 -7.11 -13.39 1.93
C CYS A 63 -7.64 -13.94 3.25
N GLN A 64 -8.44 -13.16 4.00
CA GLN A 64 -9.00 -13.51 5.31
C GLN A 64 -7.92 -13.91 6.34
N ASN A 65 -6.66 -13.53 6.10
CA ASN A 65 -5.49 -14.07 6.81
C ASN A 65 -5.46 -15.61 6.85
N ASP A 66 -6.06 -16.27 5.86
CA ASP A 66 -6.12 -17.72 5.76
C ASP A 66 -4.76 -18.26 5.32
N THR A 67 -4.08 -18.88 6.27
CA THR A 67 -2.79 -19.54 6.08
C THR A 67 -2.93 -21.07 5.98
N GLN A 68 -4.14 -21.61 6.15
CA GLN A 68 -4.37 -23.05 6.26
C GLN A 68 -4.43 -23.75 4.91
N HIS A 69 -4.62 -22.99 3.82
CA HIS A 69 -4.80 -23.53 2.47
C HIS A 69 -3.74 -23.05 1.46
N LEU A 70 -2.63 -22.45 1.92
CA LEU A 70 -1.68 -21.79 1.02
C LEU A 70 -1.32 -22.63 -0.22
N ASP A 71 -1.00 -23.92 -0.07
CA ASP A 71 -0.60 -24.79 -1.20
C ASP A 71 -1.74 -25.14 -2.17
N GLU A 72 -3.00 -25.04 -1.75
CA GLU A 72 -4.19 -25.32 -2.59
C GLU A 72 -4.66 -24.06 -3.34
N LEU A 73 -3.96 -22.94 -3.15
CA LEU A 73 -4.38 -21.61 -3.57
C LEU A 73 -3.57 -21.05 -4.73
N GLU A 74 -2.83 -21.87 -5.47
CA GLU A 74 -2.14 -21.40 -6.69
C GLU A 74 -3.14 -20.79 -7.70
N HIS A 75 -2.79 -19.62 -8.23
CA HIS A 75 -3.53 -18.97 -9.31
C HIS A 75 -2.74 -18.99 -10.61
N PHE A 76 -3.35 -19.56 -11.64
CA PHE A 76 -2.88 -19.52 -13.01
C PHE A 76 -3.92 -18.83 -13.90
N LEU A 77 -3.45 -17.93 -14.75
CA LEU A 77 -4.24 -17.37 -15.85
C LEU A 77 -3.97 -18.17 -17.13
N GLN A 78 -5.03 -18.50 -17.84
CA GLN A 78 -4.96 -19.24 -19.09
C GLN A 78 -4.67 -18.32 -20.29
N PRO A 79 -4.16 -18.88 -21.41
CA PRO A 79 -3.93 -18.15 -22.66
C PRO A 79 -5.12 -17.30 -23.14
N ASN A 80 -6.35 -17.82 -22.99
CA ASN A 80 -7.57 -17.11 -23.39
C ASN A 80 -7.94 -15.93 -22.47
N GLU A 81 -7.43 -15.90 -21.24
CA GLU A 81 -7.65 -14.80 -20.29
C GLU A 81 -6.64 -13.66 -20.47
N THR A 82 -5.43 -14.00 -20.93
CA THR A 82 -4.31 -13.06 -21.03
C THR A 82 -4.00 -12.63 -22.47
N GLY A 83 -4.34 -13.46 -23.45
CA GLY A 83 -3.88 -13.32 -24.83
C GLY A 83 -2.43 -13.74 -25.06
N PHE A 84 -1.75 -14.32 -24.06
CA PHE A 84 -0.40 -14.86 -24.22
C PHE A 84 -0.44 -16.30 -24.75
N ASN A 85 0.66 -16.76 -25.33
CA ASN A 85 0.78 -18.13 -25.86
C ASN A 85 1.09 -19.19 -24.78
N GLN A 86 0.86 -18.87 -23.51
CA GLN A 86 1.16 -19.75 -22.38
C GLN A 86 0.27 -19.44 -21.19
N THR A 87 0.09 -20.44 -20.33
CA THR A 87 -0.47 -20.25 -18.98
C THR A 87 0.53 -19.46 -18.14
N VAL A 88 0.03 -18.54 -17.33
CA VAL A 88 0.82 -17.63 -16.49
C VAL A 88 0.51 -17.87 -15.02
N PHE A 89 1.54 -18.18 -14.24
CA PHE A 89 1.43 -18.22 -12.79
C PHE A 89 1.38 -16.81 -12.20
N VAL A 90 0.39 -16.55 -11.36
CA VAL A 90 0.18 -15.27 -10.69
C VAL A 90 0.73 -15.29 -9.27
N GLY A 91 0.55 -16.39 -8.55
CA GLY A 91 0.96 -16.52 -7.15
C GLY A 91 -0.09 -17.27 -6.33
N MET A 92 0.16 -17.33 -5.03
CA MET A 92 -0.78 -17.90 -4.07
C MET A 92 -1.90 -16.91 -3.79
N LYS A 93 -3.15 -17.33 -3.95
CA LYS A 93 -4.33 -16.52 -3.61
C LYS A 93 -4.37 -16.31 -2.09
N TYR A 94 -4.68 -15.14 -1.57
CA TYR A 94 -4.57 -13.81 -2.17
C TYR A 94 -3.48 -13.05 -1.42
N GLN A 95 -2.24 -13.45 -1.64
CA GLN A 95 -1.07 -12.89 -0.96
C GLN A 95 -0.63 -11.58 -1.61
N CYS A 96 0.14 -10.75 -0.89
CA CYS A 96 0.61 -9.46 -1.42
C CYS A 96 1.36 -9.59 -2.76
N VAL A 97 2.16 -10.65 -2.91
CA VAL A 97 2.88 -11.01 -4.14
C VAL A 97 1.93 -11.33 -5.29
N HIS A 98 0.78 -11.95 -5.01
CA HIS A 98 -0.22 -12.29 -6.02
C HIS A 98 -0.77 -11.02 -6.67
N PHE A 99 -1.24 -10.03 -5.89
CA PHE A 99 -1.72 -8.77 -6.48
C PHE A 99 -0.63 -8.03 -7.26
N ALA A 100 0.58 -7.94 -6.72
CA ALA A 100 1.70 -7.27 -7.37
C ALA A 100 2.02 -7.89 -8.75
N ARG A 101 2.12 -9.21 -8.80
CA ARG A 101 2.36 -9.95 -10.04
C ARG A 101 1.18 -9.82 -10.99
N TYR A 102 -0.04 -9.95 -10.48
CA TYR A 102 -1.26 -9.86 -11.28
C TYR A 102 -1.38 -8.48 -11.95
N TYR A 103 -1.07 -7.41 -11.23
CA TYR A 103 -1.09 -6.07 -11.76
C TYR A 103 -0.10 -5.89 -12.91
N TRP A 104 1.16 -6.29 -12.73
CA TRP A 104 2.16 -6.22 -13.80
C TRP A 104 1.78 -7.07 -15.02
N ILE A 105 1.18 -8.24 -14.81
CA ILE A 105 0.68 -9.09 -15.90
C ILE A 105 -0.39 -8.34 -16.70
N GLN A 106 -1.40 -7.81 -16.02
CA GLN A 106 -2.55 -7.16 -16.66
C GLN A 106 -2.20 -5.80 -17.28
N LYS A 107 -1.29 -5.04 -16.67
CA LYS A 107 -0.95 -3.68 -17.12
C LYS A 107 0.25 -3.62 -18.05
N PHE A 108 1.25 -4.46 -17.82
CA PHE A 108 2.52 -4.39 -18.55
C PHE A 108 2.78 -5.64 -19.39
N GLY A 109 1.94 -6.66 -19.31
CA GLY A 109 2.20 -7.96 -19.93
C GLY A 109 3.50 -8.59 -19.45
N SER A 110 3.91 -8.26 -18.23
CA SER A 110 5.20 -8.63 -17.67
C SER A 110 5.05 -9.20 -16.27
N THR A 111 6.06 -9.93 -15.79
CA THR A 111 6.12 -10.48 -14.43
C THR A 111 7.53 -10.31 -13.86
N PHE A 112 7.70 -10.71 -12.61
CA PHE A 112 9.00 -10.92 -11.98
C PHE A 112 9.21 -12.41 -11.64
N PRO A 113 10.47 -12.88 -11.54
CA PRO A 113 10.83 -14.23 -11.13
C PRO A 113 10.13 -14.75 -9.86
N GLY A 114 10.23 -16.08 -9.66
CA GLY A 114 9.83 -16.71 -8.41
C GLY A 114 10.66 -16.18 -7.23
N ILE A 115 9.99 -16.03 -6.10
CA ILE A 115 10.52 -15.55 -4.83
C ILE A 115 9.81 -16.31 -3.71
N ASP A 116 10.49 -16.49 -2.58
CA ASP A 116 9.93 -17.15 -1.41
C ASP A 116 9.24 -16.13 -0.49
N THR A 117 9.78 -14.91 -0.43
CA THR A 117 9.25 -13.84 0.42
C THR A 117 9.22 -12.50 -0.32
N ALA A 118 8.26 -11.62 0.02
CA ALA A 118 7.99 -10.41 -0.74
C ALA A 118 9.15 -9.40 -0.77
N ASP A 119 9.98 -9.36 0.28
CA ASP A 119 11.17 -8.51 0.35
C ASP A 119 12.21 -8.86 -0.73
N GLU A 120 12.28 -10.11 -1.19
CA GLU A 120 13.25 -10.57 -2.19
C GLU A 120 13.03 -9.93 -3.56
N ILE A 121 11.84 -9.37 -3.82
CA ILE A 121 11.56 -8.58 -5.03
C ILE A 121 12.57 -7.45 -5.18
N PHE A 122 13.04 -6.87 -4.07
CA PHE A 122 13.99 -5.75 -4.07
C PHE A 122 15.39 -6.13 -4.59
N ASP A 123 15.73 -7.41 -4.58
CA ASP A 123 17.01 -7.93 -5.06
C ASP A 123 16.96 -8.40 -6.53
N LEU A 124 15.77 -8.45 -7.13
CA LEU A 124 15.60 -8.82 -8.53
C LEU A 124 16.16 -7.75 -9.46
N THR A 125 16.84 -8.21 -10.51
CA THR A 125 17.45 -7.34 -11.53
C THR A 125 16.72 -7.39 -12.87
N TYR A 126 15.78 -8.32 -13.03
CA TYR A 126 15.04 -8.50 -14.27
C TYR A 126 13.61 -8.99 -14.01
N GLY A 127 12.71 -8.57 -14.91
CA GLY A 127 11.38 -9.13 -15.11
C GLY A 127 11.31 -9.87 -16.44
N ILE A 128 10.18 -10.50 -16.71
CA ILE A 128 9.93 -11.30 -17.92
C ILE A 128 8.74 -10.68 -18.66
N ASP A 129 8.90 -10.39 -19.95
CA ASP A 129 7.83 -9.92 -20.85
C ASP A 129 7.18 -11.11 -21.54
N TYR A 130 5.89 -11.34 -21.29
CA TYR A 130 5.14 -12.45 -21.88
C TYR A 130 4.81 -12.26 -23.36
N LYS A 131 4.89 -11.04 -23.89
CA LYS A 131 4.59 -10.77 -25.31
C LYS A 131 5.68 -11.29 -26.24
N ASN A 132 6.94 -11.22 -25.80
CA ASN A 132 8.10 -11.56 -26.62
C ASN A 132 9.07 -12.55 -25.95
N GLY A 133 8.81 -12.95 -24.71
CA GLY A 133 9.63 -13.89 -23.94
C GLY A 133 10.98 -13.32 -23.48
N LYS A 134 11.21 -12.01 -23.59
CA LYS A 134 12.48 -11.36 -23.24
C LYS A 134 12.50 -10.89 -21.80
N TYR A 135 13.71 -10.70 -21.29
CA TYR A 135 13.92 -10.04 -20.01
C TYR A 135 13.80 -8.52 -20.14
N ARG A 136 13.18 -7.90 -19.14
CA ARG A 136 13.11 -6.45 -18.95
C ARG A 136 13.91 -6.08 -17.70
N ASN A 137 14.71 -5.02 -17.77
CA ASN A 137 15.51 -4.62 -16.61
C ASN A 137 14.63 -4.10 -15.48
N LEU A 138 14.93 -4.52 -14.25
CA LEU A 138 14.39 -3.91 -13.05
C LEU A 138 15.39 -2.93 -12.46
N THR A 139 14.90 -1.74 -12.10
CA THR A 139 15.71 -0.76 -11.36
C THR A 139 15.14 -0.62 -9.96
N LYS A 140 16.02 -0.81 -8.97
CA LYS A 140 15.70 -0.56 -7.57
C LYS A 140 16.05 0.87 -7.19
N PHE A 141 15.18 1.45 -6.38
CA PHE A 141 15.37 2.78 -5.79
C PHE A 141 15.17 2.64 -4.29
N TYR A 142 16.15 3.08 -3.51
CA TYR A 142 16.00 3.16 -2.07
C TYR A 142 15.06 4.31 -1.70
N ASN A 143 14.32 4.11 -0.62
CA ASN A 143 13.54 5.18 -0.02
C ASN A 143 14.47 6.34 0.39
N GLY A 144 14.08 7.59 0.12
CA GLY A 144 14.95 8.74 0.33
C GLY A 144 15.93 9.04 -0.81
N MET A 145 15.70 8.51 -2.02
CA MET A 145 16.45 8.92 -3.22
C MET A 145 15.86 10.17 -3.88
N THR A 146 16.64 10.83 -4.75
CA THR A 146 16.18 11.98 -5.55
C THR A 146 15.30 11.57 -6.72
N THR A 147 15.34 10.31 -7.14
CA THR A 147 14.43 9.81 -8.16
C THR A 147 13.05 9.65 -7.55
N SER A 148 12.04 10.19 -8.21
CA SER A 148 10.66 10.07 -7.74
C SER A 148 10.06 8.70 -8.04
N ILE A 149 9.19 8.24 -7.15
CA ILE A 149 8.31 7.08 -7.32
C ILE A 149 7.26 7.34 -8.41
N ARG A 150 6.80 6.30 -9.09
CA ARG A 150 5.85 6.37 -10.21
C ARG A 150 4.75 5.33 -10.07
N ALA A 151 3.61 5.61 -10.69
CA ALA A 151 2.56 4.61 -10.86
C ALA A 151 3.12 3.38 -11.60
N GLY A 152 2.77 2.18 -11.11
CA GLY A 152 3.27 0.90 -11.58
C GLY A 152 4.51 0.38 -10.85
N ASP A 153 5.22 1.22 -10.10
CA ASP A 153 6.33 0.76 -9.25
C ASP A 153 5.81 -0.20 -8.17
N LEU A 154 6.64 -1.19 -7.80
CA LEU A 154 6.38 -2.07 -6.67
C LEU A 154 7.06 -1.49 -5.44
N LEU A 155 6.29 -1.10 -4.45
CA LEU A 155 6.76 -0.61 -3.16
C LEU A 155 7.04 -1.79 -2.24
N ILE A 156 8.25 -1.87 -1.67
CA ILE A 156 8.73 -3.04 -0.92
C ILE A 156 9.00 -2.70 0.55
N TRP A 157 8.49 -3.54 1.44
CA TRP A 157 8.80 -3.52 2.86
C TRP A 157 9.77 -4.65 3.22
N ASN A 158 10.68 -4.37 4.14
CA ASN A 158 11.55 -5.41 4.69
C ASN A 158 10.77 -6.34 5.61
N LYS A 159 11.35 -7.50 5.90
CA LYS A 159 10.86 -8.37 6.96
C LYS A 159 10.89 -7.64 8.32
N SER A 160 9.76 -7.66 9.02
CA SER A 160 9.62 -7.15 10.38
C SER A 160 8.76 -8.09 11.21
N TYR A 161 9.10 -8.28 12.48
CA TYR A 161 8.29 -9.08 13.39
C TYR A 161 7.45 -8.16 14.30
N PRO A 162 6.17 -8.45 14.57
CA PRO A 162 5.40 -9.62 14.11
C PRO A 162 4.63 -9.42 12.79
N TYR A 163 4.60 -8.21 12.24
CA TYR A 163 3.59 -7.83 11.23
C TYR A 163 3.96 -8.22 9.79
N PHE A 164 5.24 -8.20 9.42
CA PHE A 164 5.72 -8.56 8.09
C PHE A 164 6.79 -9.66 8.13
N PRO A 165 6.51 -10.87 8.63
CA PRO A 165 7.51 -11.93 8.74
C PRO A 165 8.11 -12.35 7.38
N TYR A 166 7.42 -12.05 6.28
CA TYR A 166 7.83 -12.35 4.90
C TYR A 166 8.06 -11.08 4.06
N GLY A 167 8.22 -9.92 4.71
CA GLY A 167 8.19 -8.63 4.03
C GLY A 167 6.80 -8.31 3.48
N HIS A 168 6.71 -7.29 2.64
CA HIS A 168 5.47 -6.93 1.96
C HIS A 168 5.72 -6.25 0.62
N VAL A 169 4.73 -6.31 -0.26
CA VAL A 169 4.74 -5.62 -1.54
C VAL A 169 3.38 -5.01 -1.83
N ALA A 170 3.41 -3.78 -2.35
CA ALA A 170 2.23 -3.10 -2.87
C ALA A 170 2.55 -2.48 -4.23
N VAL A 171 1.52 -2.24 -5.04
CA VAL A 171 1.65 -1.53 -6.31
C VAL A 171 1.30 -0.07 -6.11
N VAL A 172 2.17 0.83 -6.56
CA VAL A 172 1.85 2.27 -6.61
C VAL A 172 0.84 2.50 -7.72
N LEU A 173 -0.36 2.98 -7.39
CA LEU A 173 -1.44 3.19 -8.35
C LEU A 173 -1.45 4.62 -8.90
N ASP A 174 -1.17 5.60 -8.05
CA ASP A 174 -1.15 7.03 -8.39
C ASP A 174 -0.21 7.81 -7.45
N VAL A 175 0.31 8.94 -7.91
CA VAL A 175 1.34 9.75 -7.22
C VAL A 175 0.94 11.22 -7.20
N GLN A 176 0.75 11.79 -6.01
CA GLN A 176 0.23 13.14 -5.78
C GLN A 176 1.21 14.00 -4.97
N LEU A 177 2.40 14.25 -5.53
CA LEU A 177 3.46 15.02 -4.84
C LEU A 177 3.18 16.53 -4.72
N GLY A 178 2.27 17.06 -5.54
CA GLY A 178 1.89 18.47 -5.53
C GLY A 178 0.70 18.81 -4.63
N ALA A 179 0.14 17.82 -3.90
CA ALA A 179 -0.94 18.05 -2.95
C ALA A 179 -0.45 18.83 -1.72
N GLU A 180 -1.37 19.45 -0.99
CA GLU A 180 -1.08 20.11 0.29
C GLU A 180 -0.44 19.12 1.29
N GLU A 181 -0.98 17.91 1.34
CA GLU A 181 -0.40 16.75 2.01
C GLU A 181 -0.01 15.73 0.94
N PRO A 182 1.27 15.66 0.52
CA PRO A 182 1.70 14.76 -0.55
C PRO A 182 1.46 13.29 -0.21
N TYR A 183 1.00 12.52 -1.19
CA TYR A 183 0.72 11.10 -0.99
C TYR A 183 0.92 10.26 -2.27
N ILE A 184 0.94 8.96 -2.08
CA ILE A 184 0.68 7.97 -3.14
C ILE A 184 -0.58 7.17 -2.79
N THR A 185 -1.28 6.64 -3.79
CA THR A 185 -2.22 5.54 -3.57
C THR A 185 -1.56 4.23 -3.91
N ILE A 186 -1.87 3.19 -3.15
CA ILE A 186 -1.36 1.85 -3.40
C ILE A 186 -2.50 0.83 -3.50
N GLY A 187 -2.26 -0.24 -4.25
CA GLY A 187 -3.09 -1.44 -4.30
C GLY A 187 -2.28 -2.61 -3.78
N GLU A 188 -2.88 -3.41 -2.91
CA GLU A 188 -2.24 -4.54 -2.26
C GLU A 188 -3.28 -5.58 -1.80
N GLU A 189 -2.83 -6.79 -1.58
CA GLU A 189 -3.56 -7.83 -0.86
C GLU A 189 -2.77 -8.21 0.38
N ASN A 190 -3.39 -8.93 1.32
CA ASN A 190 -2.73 -9.43 2.53
C ASN A 190 -2.06 -8.34 3.38
N TYR A 191 -2.71 -7.17 3.48
CA TYR A 191 -2.43 -6.16 4.50
C TYR A 191 -3.73 -5.83 5.25
N ASP A 192 -4.68 -5.24 4.53
CA ASP A 192 -6.06 -5.07 4.97
C ASP A 192 -6.99 -5.80 4.01
N ASP A 193 -7.93 -6.58 4.55
CA ASP A 193 -9.00 -7.23 3.79
C ASP A 193 -10.15 -6.27 3.44
N ILE A 194 -10.01 -4.98 3.77
CA ILE A 194 -10.97 -3.93 3.40
C ILE A 194 -10.17 -2.71 2.93
N TRP A 195 -10.19 -2.47 1.62
CA TRP A 195 -9.55 -1.30 1.04
C TRP A 195 -10.23 0.00 1.47
N ASP A 196 -9.45 1.07 1.60
CA ASP A 196 -9.96 2.41 1.95
C ASP A 196 -10.90 2.98 0.88
N SER A 197 -10.84 2.47 -0.35
CA SER A 197 -11.78 2.76 -1.42
C SER A 197 -11.89 1.59 -2.39
N ASN A 198 -12.82 1.66 -3.34
CA ASN A 198 -12.88 0.69 -4.43
C ASN A 198 -11.71 0.80 -5.43
N GLN A 199 -10.89 1.85 -5.38
CA GLN A 199 -9.78 2.10 -6.33
C GLN A 199 -8.38 1.88 -5.72
N TYR A 200 -8.23 1.98 -4.40
CA TYR A 200 -6.94 1.86 -3.72
C TYR A 200 -7.10 1.28 -2.32
N ALA A 201 -6.10 0.52 -1.89
CA ALA A 201 -6.01 -0.06 -0.56
C ALA A 201 -5.74 1.01 0.49
N ARG A 202 -4.68 1.79 0.28
CA ARG A 202 -4.21 2.84 1.20
C ARG A 202 -3.74 4.08 0.44
N LYS A 203 -3.83 5.23 1.10
CA LYS A 203 -3.11 6.45 0.75
C LYS A 203 -1.93 6.62 1.70
N LEU A 204 -0.70 6.52 1.22
CA LEU A 204 0.49 6.66 2.06
C LEU A 204 1.10 8.05 1.90
N LYS A 205 1.51 8.65 3.03
CA LYS A 205 2.18 9.95 3.04
C LYS A 205 3.50 9.90 2.27
N VAL A 206 3.81 11.01 1.62
CA VAL A 206 5.11 11.26 1.01
C VAL A 206 5.70 12.53 1.61
N SER A 207 6.98 12.51 1.92
CA SER A 207 7.74 13.70 2.31
C SER A 207 8.87 13.95 1.32
N THR A 208 9.14 15.22 1.03
CA THR A 208 10.28 15.62 0.20
C THR A 208 11.20 16.53 1.03
N SER A 209 12.48 16.19 1.10
CA SER A 209 13.46 17.04 1.78
C SER A 209 13.83 18.26 0.94
N ASN A 210 14.48 19.24 1.57
CA ASN A 210 15.04 20.40 0.86
C ASN A 210 16.08 20.05 -0.21
N PHE A 211 16.62 18.83 -0.19
CA PHE A 211 17.57 18.32 -1.19
C PHE A 211 16.88 17.52 -2.30
N GLY A 212 15.54 17.50 -2.33
CA GLY A 212 14.75 16.74 -3.30
C GLY A 212 14.73 15.23 -3.04
N LEU A 213 15.08 14.77 -1.84
CA LEU A 213 14.97 13.36 -1.48
C LEU A 213 13.51 13.02 -1.17
N VAL A 214 12.98 11.98 -1.83
CA VAL A 214 11.58 11.57 -1.71
C VAL A 214 11.47 10.38 -0.76
N TYR A 215 10.63 10.52 0.26
CA TYR A 215 10.37 9.50 1.28
C TYR A 215 8.91 9.07 1.23
N VAL A 216 8.65 7.80 0.93
CA VAL A 216 7.34 7.18 1.18
C VAL A 216 7.32 6.70 2.62
N ILE A 217 6.28 7.09 3.36
CA ILE A 217 6.14 6.79 4.79
C ILE A 217 5.04 5.75 4.93
N ASN A 218 5.25 4.70 5.74
CA ASN A 218 4.23 3.70 6.03
C ASN A 218 3.20 4.21 7.05
N GLU A 219 2.62 5.36 6.75
CA GLU A 219 1.58 6.01 7.53
C GLU A 219 0.54 6.53 6.54
N ARG A 220 -0.73 6.26 6.83
CA ARG A 220 -1.82 6.76 6.00
C ARG A 220 -1.88 8.28 5.99
N GLU A 221 -2.17 8.86 4.83
CA GLU A 221 -2.59 10.25 4.74
C GLU A 221 -4.06 10.33 5.23
N ILE A 222 -4.26 10.97 6.38
CA ILE A 222 -5.51 10.97 7.13
C ILE A 222 -6.05 12.39 7.41
N THR A 223 -5.44 13.43 6.83
CA THR A 223 -5.71 14.83 7.19
C THR A 223 -7.15 15.24 6.94
N GLY A 224 -7.82 14.62 5.96
CA GLY A 224 -9.25 14.84 5.66
C GLY A 224 -10.22 13.75 6.15
N LEU A 225 -9.76 12.70 6.81
CA LEU A 225 -10.62 11.57 7.18
C LEU A 225 -11.46 11.84 8.45
N PRO A 226 -12.64 11.21 8.61
CA PRO A 226 -13.37 11.27 9.87
C PRO A 226 -12.68 10.40 10.94
N PRO A 227 -12.86 10.67 12.25
CA PRO A 227 -12.09 10.04 13.33
C PRO A 227 -12.03 8.52 13.29
N GLN A 228 -13.15 7.87 12.96
CA GLN A 228 -13.18 6.41 12.87
C GLN A 228 -12.17 5.89 11.85
N GLU A 229 -12.04 6.51 10.67
CA GLU A 229 -11.13 6.07 9.60
C GLU A 229 -9.66 6.36 9.88
N LYS A 230 -9.37 7.20 10.88
CA LYS A 230 -7.99 7.57 11.26
C LYS A 230 -7.28 6.51 12.10
N CYS A 231 -8.02 5.53 12.57
CA CYS A 231 -7.54 4.45 13.45
C CYS A 231 -7.14 3.17 12.69
N LYS A 232 -7.05 3.20 11.36
CA LYS A 232 -6.76 2.03 10.52
C LYS A 232 -5.33 1.53 10.63
N ASP A 233 -4.39 2.42 10.85
CA ASP A 233 -3.01 2.04 11.13
C ASP A 233 -2.89 1.51 12.57
N TYR A 234 -2.21 0.39 12.77
CA TYR A 234 -1.88 -0.09 14.12
C TYR A 234 -0.70 0.70 14.71
N ASN A 235 -0.53 0.63 16.03
CA ASN A 235 0.46 1.37 16.83
C ASN A 235 1.95 1.02 16.54
N GLY A 236 2.24 0.43 15.39
CA GLY A 236 3.58 0.08 14.93
C GLY A 236 3.76 0.17 13.41
N SER A 237 2.73 0.53 12.63
CA SER A 237 2.81 0.57 11.16
C SER A 237 3.94 1.48 10.68
N ALA A 238 4.12 2.63 11.35
CA ALA A 238 5.18 3.58 11.03
C ALA A 238 6.60 3.02 11.28
N ASN A 239 6.75 1.96 12.08
CA ASN A 239 8.03 1.30 12.32
C ASN A 239 8.37 0.26 11.26
N ASP A 240 7.41 -0.14 10.42
CA ASP A 240 7.67 -1.07 9.34
C ASP A 240 8.36 -0.35 8.18
N VAL A 241 9.54 -0.86 7.84
CA VAL A 241 10.48 -0.14 7.00
C VAL A 241 10.18 -0.43 5.53
N ILE A 242 9.64 0.59 4.85
CA ILE A 242 9.67 0.67 3.39
C ILE A 242 11.13 0.83 2.96
N VAL A 243 11.69 -0.20 2.33
CA VAL A 243 13.07 -0.20 1.83
C VAL A 243 13.20 0.72 0.62
N GLY A 244 12.17 0.74 -0.23
CA GLY A 244 12.16 1.49 -1.47
C GLY A 244 11.18 0.90 -2.46
N TRP A 245 11.42 1.13 -3.74
CA TRP A 245 10.58 0.60 -4.81
C TRP A 245 11.39 0.02 -5.97
N VAL A 246 10.76 -0.93 -6.67
CA VAL A 246 11.28 -1.59 -7.87
C VAL A 246 10.47 -1.13 -9.07
N ARG A 247 11.18 -0.70 -10.11
CA ARG A 247 10.59 -0.25 -11.37
C ARG A 247 10.90 -1.22 -12.49
N LEU A 248 9.87 -1.61 -13.22
CA LEU A 248 10.00 -2.26 -14.52
C LEU A 248 10.31 -1.21 -15.58
N ASN A 249 11.47 -1.33 -16.24
CA ASN A 249 11.85 -0.39 -17.31
C ASN A 249 11.24 -0.79 -18.65
N ASP A 250 10.90 0.21 -19.46
CA ASP A 250 10.46 0.09 -20.86
C ASP A 250 11.43 -0.71 -21.74
#